data_AF-A0A3D3LB81-F1
#
_entry.id   AF-A0A3D3LB81-F1
#
_cell.length_a   1.000
_cell.length_b   1.000
_cell.length_c   1.000
_cell.angle_alpha   90.00
_cell.angle_beta   90.00
_cell.angle_gamma   90.00
#
_symmetry.space_group_name_H-M   'P 1'
#
loop_
_entity.id
_entity.type
_entity.pdbx_description
1 polymer ?
#
loop_
_entity_poly.entity_id
_entity_poly.type
_entity_poly.pdbx_seq_one_letter_code
_entity_poly.pdbx_strand_id
1 'polypeptide(L)'
;MGAVLLAAISVMSAASAADAGSAWETPPGWTETRGGEGGKVLRVTTLAASGAGSFAEALLAKGPRIIEFDVAGVIDLGGRSLKISNPQVTISGETAPSAGITLIHGGLSVSTHDVIIRHLRIRPGAGKRAKKSGWEVDSLATNSAHDVIVDHCSVTWGTDE
;
A
#
# COMPACT_ATOMS: atom_id res chain seq x y z
N MET A 1 -35.08 -7.59 60.20
CA MET A 1 -35.23 -6.90 58.91
C MET A 1 -33.85 -6.41 58.51
N GLY A 2 -33.29 -6.91 57.40
CA GLY A 2 -31.95 -6.52 56.95
C GLY A 2 -31.38 -7.53 55.98
N ALA A 3 -31.90 -7.55 54.75
CA ALA A 3 -31.34 -8.34 53.67
C ALA A 3 -30.20 -7.55 53.02
N VAL A 4 -28.96 -8.07 53.13
CA VAL A 4 -27.80 -7.53 52.42
C VAL A 4 -27.81 -8.13 51.01
N LEU A 5 -28.03 -7.28 50.01
CA LEU A 5 -28.04 -7.66 48.61
C LEU A 5 -26.60 -7.57 48.06
N LEU A 6 -25.94 -8.71 47.82
CA LEU A 6 -24.66 -8.75 47.10
C LEU A 6 -24.94 -8.54 45.60
N ALA A 7 -24.50 -7.42 45.04
CA ALA A 7 -24.49 -7.20 43.60
C ALA A 7 -23.26 -7.88 42.98
N ALA A 8 -23.48 -8.91 42.16
CA ALA A 8 -22.43 -9.53 41.36
C ALA A 8 -22.08 -8.61 40.18
N ILE A 9 -20.87 -8.06 40.17
CA ILE A 9 -20.34 -7.31 39.03
C ILE A 9 -19.84 -8.31 38.00
N SER A 10 -20.57 -8.48 36.91
CA SER A 10 -20.15 -9.31 35.78
C SER A 10 -19.17 -8.52 34.91
N VAL A 11 -17.90 -8.91 34.92
CA VAL A 11 -16.88 -8.34 34.03
C VAL A 11 -17.07 -8.93 32.64
N MET A 12 -17.65 -8.17 31.71
CA MET A 12 -17.70 -8.57 30.31
C MET A 12 -16.31 -8.36 29.71
N SER A 13 -15.57 -9.44 29.49
CA SER A 13 -14.35 -9.40 28.70
C SER A 13 -14.74 -9.14 27.24
N ALA A 14 -14.40 -7.98 26.71
CA ALA A 14 -14.50 -7.72 25.29
C ALA A 14 -13.53 -8.65 24.55
N ALA A 15 -14.06 -9.53 23.71
CA ALA A 15 -13.24 -10.30 22.79
C ALA A 15 -12.59 -9.31 21.81
N SER A 16 -11.27 -9.22 21.82
CA SER A 16 -10.55 -8.55 20.74
C SER A 16 -10.82 -9.33 19.47
N ALA A 17 -11.49 -8.70 18.50
CA ALA A 17 -11.50 -9.23 17.15
C ALA A 17 -10.03 -9.25 16.71
N ALA A 18 -9.47 -10.44 16.53
CA ALA A 18 -8.25 -10.57 15.76
C ALA A 18 -8.58 -9.99 14.39
N ASP A 19 -7.82 -8.98 13.99
CA ASP A 19 -7.87 -8.41 12.65
C ASP A 19 -7.60 -9.57 11.69
N ALA A 20 -8.66 -10.13 11.11
CA ALA A 20 -8.55 -11.15 10.08
C ALA A 20 -8.04 -10.41 8.85
N GLY A 21 -6.72 -10.20 8.81
CA GLY A 21 -6.03 -9.63 7.67
C GLY A 21 -6.59 -10.28 6.43
N SER A 22 -7.02 -9.46 5.47
CA SER A 22 -7.80 -9.93 4.32
C SER A 22 -7.13 -11.18 3.77
N ALA A 23 -7.84 -12.32 3.83
CA ALA A 23 -7.32 -13.59 3.32
C ALA A 23 -7.23 -13.46 1.80
N TRP A 24 -6.13 -12.89 1.34
CA TRP A 24 -5.78 -12.81 -0.07
C TRP A 24 -5.57 -14.24 -0.54
N GLU A 25 -6.44 -14.68 -1.44
CA GLU A 25 -6.23 -15.91 -2.19
C GLU A 25 -5.53 -15.53 -3.49
N THR A 26 -4.32 -16.06 -3.69
CA THR A 26 -3.56 -15.79 -4.91
C THR A 26 -4.34 -16.30 -6.13
N PRO A 27 -4.71 -15.42 -7.08
CA PRO A 27 -5.47 -15.82 -8.25
C PRO A 27 -4.62 -16.73 -9.14
N PRO A 28 -5.25 -17.61 -9.95
CA PRO A 28 -4.53 -18.45 -10.91
C PRO A 28 -3.65 -17.60 -11.85
N GLY A 29 -2.41 -18.02 -12.08
CA GLY A 29 -1.48 -17.27 -12.90
C GLY A 29 -0.07 -17.87 -12.92
N TRP A 30 0.90 -17.05 -13.30
CA TRP A 30 2.32 -17.43 -13.45
C TRP A 30 3.12 -17.35 -12.15
N THR A 31 2.50 -16.93 -11.05
CA THR A 31 3.14 -16.79 -9.74
C THR A 31 2.22 -17.31 -8.66
N GLU A 32 2.81 -17.89 -7.62
CA GLU A 32 2.14 -18.31 -6.39
C GLU A 32 2.49 -17.35 -5.24
N THR A 33 2.95 -16.13 -5.55
CA THR A 33 3.41 -15.19 -4.53
C THR A 33 2.33 -14.93 -3.49
N ARG A 34 2.79 -14.82 -2.24
CA ARG A 34 1.98 -14.46 -1.07
C ARG A 34 2.28 -13.05 -0.58
N GLY A 35 3.10 -12.30 -1.31
CA GLY A 35 3.52 -10.95 -0.96
C GLY A 35 4.07 -10.88 0.46
N GLY A 36 3.44 -10.06 1.30
CA GLY A 36 3.83 -9.83 2.70
C GLY A 36 3.12 -10.69 3.74
N GLU A 37 2.46 -11.79 3.36
CA GLU A 37 1.74 -12.67 4.30
C GLU A 37 2.60 -13.07 5.52
N GLY A 38 2.00 -13.03 6.71
CA GLY A 38 2.68 -13.31 7.99
C GLY A 38 3.63 -12.20 8.44
N GLY A 39 3.72 -11.11 7.67
CA GLY A 39 4.54 -9.94 7.95
C GLY A 39 3.92 -8.94 8.92
N LYS A 40 4.66 -7.85 9.13
CA LYS A 40 4.18 -6.71 9.94
C LYS A 40 3.19 -5.87 9.14
N VAL A 41 2.12 -5.44 9.79
CA VAL A 41 1.24 -4.39 9.24
C VAL A 41 1.88 -3.03 9.48
N LEU A 42 2.10 -2.27 8.41
CA LEU A 42 2.61 -0.91 8.42
C LEU A 42 1.54 0.03 7.91
N ARG A 43 1.13 1.01 8.73
CA ARG A 43 0.08 1.95 8.37
C ARG A 43 0.65 3.27 7.86
N VAL A 44 0.22 3.64 6.66
CA VAL A 44 0.44 4.96 6.07
C VAL A 44 -0.55 5.93 6.67
N THR A 45 -0.04 6.95 7.36
CA THR A 45 -0.83 7.92 8.15
C THR A 45 -0.69 9.35 7.63
N THR A 46 0.08 9.58 6.57
CA THR A 46 0.23 10.88 5.93
C THR A 46 0.32 10.77 4.42
N LEU A 47 -0.15 11.81 3.73
CA LEU A 47 -0.02 11.97 2.28
C LEU A 47 1.30 12.65 1.86
N ALA A 48 2.18 12.95 2.82
CA ALA A 48 3.52 13.45 2.52
C ALA A 48 4.30 12.45 1.65
N ALA A 49 5.06 12.98 0.68
CA ALA A 49 5.81 12.16 -0.27
C ALA A 49 6.89 11.28 0.39
N SER A 50 7.37 11.68 1.56
CA SER A 50 8.42 10.98 2.33
C SER A 50 8.37 11.36 3.80
N GLY A 51 9.10 10.61 4.63
CA GLY A 51 9.22 10.85 6.07
C GLY A 51 8.29 9.94 6.89
N ALA A 52 8.23 10.21 8.19
CA ALA A 52 7.49 9.39 9.14
C ALA A 52 6.00 9.25 8.75
N GLY A 53 5.51 8.01 8.73
CA GLY A 53 4.14 7.65 8.40
C GLY A 53 3.81 7.69 6.91
N SER A 54 4.77 8.00 6.04
CA SER A 54 4.56 8.09 4.59
C SER A 54 4.55 6.72 3.92
N PHE A 55 3.93 6.65 2.73
CA PHE A 55 4.01 5.45 1.89
C PHE A 55 5.45 5.11 1.51
N ALA A 56 6.29 6.13 1.23
CA ALA A 56 7.69 5.91 0.91
C ALA A 56 8.48 5.26 2.07
N GLU A 57 8.22 5.65 3.31
CA GLU A 57 8.84 5.02 4.48
C GLU A 57 8.41 3.56 4.64
N ALA A 58 7.12 3.26 4.47
CA ALA A 58 6.61 1.89 4.54
C ALA A 58 7.23 0.97 3.47
N LEU A 59 7.50 1.50 2.27
CA LEU A 59 8.21 0.77 1.20
C LEU A 59 9.66 0.44 1.56
N LEU A 60 10.35 1.29 2.33
CA LEU A 60 11.74 1.09 2.75
C LEU A 60 11.91 0.07 3.87
N ALA A 61 10.84 -0.27 4.60
CA ALA A 61 10.89 -1.27 5.65
C ALA A 61 11.33 -2.64 5.10
N LYS A 62 12.06 -3.39 5.93
CA LYS A 62 12.61 -4.71 5.60
C LYS A 62 11.75 -5.82 6.19
N GLY A 63 11.84 -6.99 5.57
CA GLY A 63 11.09 -8.18 5.93
C GLY A 63 9.66 -8.20 5.39
N PRO A 64 8.96 -9.33 5.55
CA PRO A 64 7.57 -9.47 5.15
C PRO A 64 6.71 -8.37 5.77
N ARG A 65 5.92 -7.68 4.94
CA ARG A 65 5.07 -6.57 5.40
C ARG A 65 3.82 -6.36 4.55
N ILE A 66 2.76 -5.94 5.22
CA ILE A 66 1.52 -5.50 4.61
C ILE A 66 1.41 -4.00 4.84
N ILE A 67 1.26 -3.23 3.77
CA ILE A 67 1.13 -1.78 3.80
C ILE A 67 -0.35 -1.44 3.64
N GLU A 68 -0.90 -0.79 4.65
CA GLU A 68 -2.29 -0.33 4.72
C GLU A 68 -2.34 1.20 4.83
N PHE A 69 -3.50 1.79 4.56
CA PHE A 69 -3.66 3.24 4.51
C PHE A 69 -4.77 3.71 5.45
N ASP A 70 -4.40 4.51 6.45
CA ASP A 70 -5.36 5.19 7.33
C ASP A 70 -5.83 6.54 6.73
N VAL A 71 -5.18 6.97 5.65
CA VAL A 71 -5.46 8.22 4.92
C VAL A 71 -5.87 7.95 3.48
N ALA A 72 -6.56 8.89 2.88
CA ALA A 72 -6.98 8.83 1.48
C ALA A 72 -6.68 10.16 0.78
N GLY A 73 -6.40 10.11 -0.52
CA GLY A 73 -6.14 11.29 -1.32
C GLY A 73 -4.93 11.15 -2.23
N VAL A 74 -4.34 12.29 -2.55
CA VAL A 74 -3.23 12.40 -3.51
C VAL A 74 -1.90 12.49 -2.78
N ILE A 75 -0.95 11.66 -3.18
CA ILE A 75 0.45 11.75 -2.80
C ILE A 75 1.20 12.34 -4.01
N ASP A 76 1.60 13.60 -3.91
CA ASP A 76 2.42 14.26 -4.92
C ASP A 76 3.90 13.90 -4.70
N LEU A 77 4.48 13.15 -5.62
CA LEU A 77 5.86 12.67 -5.50
C LEU A 77 6.91 13.73 -5.87
N GLY A 78 6.47 14.91 -6.33
CA GLY A 78 7.33 16.07 -6.57
C GLY A 78 8.35 15.84 -7.68
N GLY A 79 8.03 14.97 -8.64
CA GLY A 79 8.89 14.65 -9.76
C GLY A 79 9.85 13.49 -9.55
N ARG A 80 9.65 12.68 -8.50
CA ARG A 80 10.44 11.49 -8.19
C ARG A 80 9.56 10.25 -8.30
N SER A 81 10.13 9.11 -8.66
CA SER A 81 9.42 7.83 -8.62
C SER A 81 9.74 7.06 -7.34
N LEU A 82 8.76 6.33 -6.82
CA LEU A 82 8.96 5.41 -5.71
C LEU A 82 9.50 4.08 -6.24
N LYS A 83 10.35 3.43 -5.46
CA LYS A 83 10.94 2.13 -5.80
C LYS A 83 10.70 1.10 -4.71
N ILE A 84 10.06 0.00 -5.06
CA ILE A 84 9.93 -1.17 -4.19
C ILE A 84 11.20 -2.02 -4.34
N SER A 85 12.10 -1.90 -3.36
CA SER A 85 13.42 -2.57 -3.39
C SER A 85 13.55 -3.70 -2.37
N ASN A 86 12.67 -3.75 -1.35
CA ASN A 86 12.65 -4.84 -0.37
C ASN A 86 11.49 -5.80 -0.69
N PRO A 87 11.74 -7.12 -0.76
CA PRO A 87 10.77 -8.12 -1.19
C PRO A 87 9.67 -8.35 -0.16
N GLN A 88 8.75 -9.28 -0.49
CA GLN A 88 7.72 -9.79 0.42
C GLN A 88 6.82 -8.67 0.95
N VAL A 89 6.16 -7.97 0.03
CA VAL A 89 5.29 -6.85 0.37
C VAL A 89 3.93 -6.95 -0.30
N THR A 90 2.89 -6.72 0.50
CA THR A 90 1.54 -6.50 0.00
C THR A 90 1.18 -5.04 0.23
N ILE A 91 0.75 -4.34 -0.82
CA ILE A 91 0.20 -2.98 -0.73
C ILE A 91 -1.31 -3.09 -0.92
N SER A 92 -2.05 -2.94 0.17
CA SER A 92 -3.51 -3.09 0.22
C SER A 92 -4.19 -1.73 0.10
N GLY A 93 -4.23 -1.16 -1.10
CA GLY A 93 -4.80 0.17 -1.35
C GLY A 93 -6.29 0.30 -1.05
N GLU A 94 -7.04 -0.80 -0.99
CA GLU A 94 -8.46 -0.84 -0.65
C GLU A 94 -8.75 -0.53 0.82
N THR A 95 -7.72 -0.58 1.68
CA THR A 95 -7.83 -0.19 3.10
C THR A 95 -7.99 1.33 3.27
N ALA A 96 -7.55 2.11 2.28
CA ALA A 96 -7.69 3.56 2.31
C ALA A 96 -9.18 3.96 2.37
N PRO A 97 -9.54 4.98 3.18
CA PRO A 97 -10.87 5.56 3.12
C PRO A 97 -11.23 6.02 1.69
N SER A 98 -12.52 6.21 1.41
CA SER A 98 -12.94 6.84 0.15
C SER A 98 -12.26 8.23 0.03
N ALA A 99 -11.67 8.60 -1.10
CA ALA A 99 -11.73 7.97 -2.42
C ALA A 99 -10.58 6.99 -2.75
N GLY A 100 -9.70 6.65 -1.80
CA GLY A 100 -8.50 5.82 -2.00
C GLY A 100 -7.23 6.64 -2.28
N ILE A 101 -6.14 5.96 -2.66
CA ILE A 101 -4.82 6.57 -2.86
C ILE A 101 -4.53 6.83 -4.34
N THR A 102 -3.97 8.00 -4.64
CA THR A 102 -3.49 8.37 -5.98
C THR A 102 -2.09 8.94 -5.93
N LEU A 103 -1.16 8.37 -6.69
CA LEU A 103 0.18 8.89 -6.87
C LEU A 103 0.21 9.81 -8.10
N ILE A 104 0.80 11.00 -7.97
CA ILE A 104 1.00 11.93 -9.09
C ILE A 104 2.44 12.43 -9.16
N HIS A 105 2.81 12.98 -10.31
CA HIS A 105 4.14 13.54 -10.58
C HIS A 105 5.29 12.58 -10.31
N GLY A 106 5.05 11.28 -10.44
CA GLY A 106 6.02 10.21 -10.24
C GLY A 106 5.39 8.84 -10.39
N GLY A 107 6.20 7.86 -10.77
CA GLY A 107 5.78 6.47 -10.96
C GLY A 107 6.05 5.58 -9.75
N LEU A 108 5.72 4.30 -9.90
CA LEU A 108 6.08 3.23 -8.97
C LEU A 108 6.84 2.12 -9.72
N SER A 109 8.09 1.88 -9.34
CA SER A 109 8.92 0.82 -9.93
C SER A 109 9.13 -0.32 -8.95
N VAL A 110 8.97 -1.56 -9.41
CA VAL A 110 9.29 -2.78 -8.67
C VAL A 110 10.65 -3.29 -9.14
N SER A 111 11.58 -3.52 -8.22
CA SER A 111 12.89 -4.11 -8.55
C SER A 111 13.30 -5.17 -7.53
N THR A 112 12.35 -6.00 -7.17
CA THR A 112 12.47 -7.06 -6.17
C THR A 112 11.45 -8.15 -6.49
N HIS A 113 11.22 -9.07 -5.55
CA HIS A 113 10.28 -10.16 -5.72
C HIS A 113 9.26 -10.29 -4.59
N ASP A 114 8.25 -11.10 -4.83
CA ASP A 114 7.11 -11.31 -3.94
C ASP A 114 6.39 -10.02 -3.58
N VAL A 115 5.79 -9.40 -4.60
CA VAL A 115 5.15 -8.09 -4.48
C VAL A 115 3.70 -8.18 -4.94
N ILE A 116 2.77 -7.77 -4.09
CA ILE A 116 1.35 -7.64 -4.43
C ILE A 116 0.99 -6.15 -4.33
N ILE A 117 0.46 -5.56 -5.40
CA ILE A 117 0.03 -4.16 -5.45
C ILE A 117 -1.44 -4.12 -5.82
N ARG A 118 -2.29 -3.57 -4.94
CA ARG A 118 -3.73 -3.53 -5.16
C ARG A 118 -4.33 -2.16 -4.97
N HIS A 119 -5.37 -1.87 -5.76
CA HIS A 119 -6.26 -0.71 -5.60
C HIS A 119 -5.57 0.66 -5.53
N LEU A 120 -4.36 0.79 -6.10
CA LEU A 120 -3.72 2.09 -6.27
C LEU A 120 -4.14 2.75 -7.57
N ARG A 121 -4.12 4.08 -7.57
CA ARG A 121 -4.15 4.87 -8.80
C ARG A 121 -2.80 5.51 -9.01
N ILE A 122 -2.20 5.35 -10.18
CA ILE A 122 -0.88 5.91 -10.49
C ILE A 122 -1.00 6.74 -11.74
N ARG A 123 -0.78 8.05 -11.59
CA ARG A 123 -1.07 9.08 -12.59
C ARG A 123 0.03 10.12 -12.65
N PRO A 124 1.25 9.74 -13.06
CA PRO A 124 2.41 10.61 -12.94
C PRO A 124 2.26 11.91 -13.73
N GLY A 125 1.81 11.83 -14.99
CA GLY A 125 1.69 12.98 -15.89
C GLY A 125 3.00 13.73 -16.13
N ALA A 126 2.92 14.77 -16.97
CA ALA A 126 4.05 15.67 -17.20
C ALA A 126 4.20 16.74 -16.09
N GLY A 127 3.18 16.93 -15.25
CA GLY A 127 3.12 18.02 -14.27
C GLY A 127 3.30 19.38 -14.93
N LYS A 128 4.17 20.22 -14.36
CA LYS A 128 4.52 21.55 -14.90
C LYS A 128 5.73 21.55 -15.85
N ARG A 129 6.19 20.38 -16.29
CA ARG A 129 7.40 20.29 -17.11
C ARG A 129 7.16 20.76 -18.54
N ALA A 130 8.22 21.29 -19.15
CA ALA A 130 8.20 21.66 -20.56
C ALA A 130 8.04 20.42 -21.45
N LYS A 131 7.41 20.60 -22.62
CA LYS A 131 7.40 19.58 -23.67
C LYS A 131 8.83 19.26 -24.08
N LYS A 132 9.12 18.00 -24.38
CA LYS A 132 10.47 17.50 -24.75
C LYS A 132 11.53 17.76 -23.67
N SER A 133 11.15 17.74 -22.40
CA SER A 133 12.08 17.89 -21.27
C SER A 133 12.89 16.65 -20.95
N GLY A 134 12.65 15.53 -21.65
CA GLY A 134 13.22 14.21 -21.30
C GLY A 134 12.55 13.56 -20.08
N TRP A 135 11.36 14.02 -19.70
CA TRP A 135 10.56 13.38 -18.66
C TRP A 135 9.81 12.18 -19.25
N GLU A 136 10.41 11.01 -19.10
CA GLU A 136 9.90 9.70 -19.51
C GLU A 136 9.65 8.92 -18.22
N VAL A 137 8.40 8.98 -17.74
CA VAL A 137 8.01 8.33 -16.49
C VAL A 137 6.96 7.28 -16.77
N ASP A 138 7.31 6.07 -16.37
CA ASP A 138 6.39 4.95 -16.31
C ASP A 138 5.48 5.14 -15.09
N SER A 139 4.19 4.94 -15.27
CA SER A 139 3.23 4.93 -14.18
C SER A 139 3.51 3.75 -13.26
N LEU A 140 3.70 2.56 -13.83
CA LEU A 140 4.13 1.37 -13.10
C LEU A 140 5.12 0.59 -13.95
N ALA A 141 6.27 0.26 -13.37
CA ALA A 141 7.33 -0.47 -14.06
C ALA A 141 7.86 -1.64 -13.23
N THR A 142 8.40 -2.63 -13.92
CA THR A 142 9.16 -3.73 -13.31
C THR A 142 10.57 -3.74 -13.89
N ASN A 143 11.59 -3.77 -13.04
CA ASN A 143 12.99 -3.84 -13.46
C ASN A 143 13.68 -4.99 -12.72
N SER A 144 13.95 -6.08 -13.47
CA SER A 144 14.46 -7.35 -12.92
C SER A 144 13.63 -7.92 -11.76
N ALA A 145 12.33 -7.64 -11.75
CA ALA A 145 11.38 -8.17 -10.77
C ALA A 145 10.83 -9.54 -11.21
N HIS A 146 10.45 -10.38 -10.24
CA HIS A 146 9.71 -11.61 -10.46
C HIS A 146 8.67 -11.79 -9.36
N ASP A 147 7.67 -12.64 -9.56
CA ASP A 147 6.62 -12.88 -8.55
C ASP A 147 5.90 -11.59 -8.12
N VAL A 148 5.34 -10.90 -9.12
CA VAL A 148 4.63 -9.63 -8.94
C VAL A 148 3.18 -9.78 -9.38
N ILE A 149 2.25 -9.40 -8.51
CA ILE A 149 0.83 -9.27 -8.82
C ILE A 149 0.45 -7.79 -8.76
N VAL A 150 -0.14 -7.31 -9.84
CA VAL A 150 -0.80 -6.00 -9.91
C VAL A 150 -2.28 -6.25 -10.17
N ASP A 151 -3.12 -5.94 -9.18
CA ASP A 151 -4.55 -6.26 -9.22
C ASP A 151 -5.40 -5.02 -8.89
N HIS A 152 -6.50 -4.83 -9.63
CA HIS A 152 -7.44 -3.71 -9.47
C HIS A 152 -6.83 -2.29 -9.37
N CYS A 153 -5.65 -2.08 -9.97
CA CYS A 153 -5.02 -0.77 -10.05
C CYS A 153 -5.54 0.03 -11.27
N SER A 154 -5.57 1.36 -11.16
CA SER A 154 -5.82 2.25 -12.30
C SER A 154 -4.54 3.02 -12.63
N VAL A 155 -3.95 2.69 -13.77
CA VAL A 155 -2.63 3.16 -14.20
C VAL A 155 -2.83 3.95 -15.50
N THR A 156 -2.57 5.25 -15.48
CA THR A 156 -2.86 6.14 -16.61
C THR A 156 -1.92 7.34 -16.62
N TRP A 157 -1.77 8.02 -17.75
CA TRP A 157 -1.04 9.29 -17.85
C TRP A 157 0.45 9.16 -17.54
N GLY A 158 1.05 7.99 -17.82
CA GLY A 158 2.48 7.88 -18.09
C GLY A 158 2.88 8.86 -19.19
N THR A 159 4.08 9.41 -19.11
CA THR A 159 4.67 10.07 -20.28
C THR A 159 5.49 9.10 -21.13
N ASP A 160 5.79 7.93 -20.57
CA ASP A 160 6.15 6.72 -21.30
C ASP A 160 5.05 5.65 -21.06
N GLU A 161 5.30 4.56 -20.32
CA GLU A 161 4.32 3.51 -19.96
C GLU A 161 3.38 3.81 -18.78
#